data_AF-A0A8J5K169-F1
#
_entry.id   AF-A0A8J5K169-F1
#
_cell.length_a   1.000
_cell.length_b   1.000
_cell.length_c   1.000
_cell.angle_alpha   90.00
_cell.angle_beta   90.00
_cell.angle_gamma   90.00
#
_symmetry.space_group_name_H-M   'P 1'
#
loop_
_entity.id
_entity.type
_entity.pdbx_description
1 polymer ?
#
loop_
_entity_poly.entity_id
_entity_poly.type
_entity_poly.pdbx_seq_one_letter_code
_entity_poly.pdbx_strand_id
1 'polypeptide(L)'
;MNSCFGETWKQKLVGIGTDGANVMTGCRNGLVARLRRDLEKPELEGIHCTAHKIELAYKDAVKDVPLAKKVNLLLLSIYLFYEEFSQQEHVEACS
;
A
#
# COMPACT_ATOMS: atom_id res chain seq x y z
N MET A 1 -10.14 -17.98 34.17
CA MET A 1 -9.40 -17.06 33.28
C MET A 1 -10.13 -17.00 31.96
N ASN A 2 -10.91 -15.95 31.75
CA ASN A 2 -11.69 -15.76 30.53
C ASN A 2 -10.76 -15.24 29.44
N SER A 3 -10.08 -16.13 28.71
CA SER A 3 -9.36 -15.73 27.51
C SER A 3 -10.34 -15.70 26.34
N CYS A 4 -10.79 -14.50 25.97
CA CYS A 4 -11.45 -14.29 24.70
C CYS A 4 -10.41 -14.57 23.60
N PHE A 5 -10.72 -15.50 22.69
CA PHE A 5 -9.84 -15.94 21.59
C PHE A 5 -9.24 -14.77 20.78
N GLY A 6 -9.89 -13.58 20.82
CA GLY A 6 -9.54 -12.38 20.06
C GLY A 6 -8.35 -11.54 20.55
N GLU A 7 -7.72 -11.81 21.70
CA GLU A 7 -6.59 -10.98 22.19
C GLU A 7 -5.21 -11.64 22.09
N THR A 8 -5.14 -12.94 21.79
CA THR A 8 -3.88 -13.70 21.73
C THR A 8 -2.92 -13.23 20.64
N TRP A 9 -3.42 -12.59 19.58
CA TRP A 9 -2.58 -12.05 18.51
C TRP A 9 -1.62 -10.97 19.01
N LYS A 10 -2.01 -10.17 20.01
CA LYS A 10 -1.18 -9.09 20.57
C LYS A 10 0.13 -9.64 21.12
N GLN A 11 0.06 -10.77 21.81
CA GLN A 11 1.23 -11.44 22.40
C GLN A 11 2.15 -12.04 21.33
N LYS A 12 1.56 -12.57 20.25
CA LYS A 12 2.27 -13.25 19.15
C LYS A 12 2.76 -12.31 18.04
N LEU A 13 2.37 -11.04 18.08
CA LEU A 13 2.79 -10.06 17.08
C LEU A 13 4.29 -9.81 17.19
N VAL A 14 5.00 -10.05 16.08
CA VAL A 14 6.46 -9.87 15.94
C VAL A 14 6.83 -8.94 14.79
N GLY A 15 5.92 -8.74 13.83
CA GLY A 15 6.13 -7.78 12.75
C GLY A 15 4.86 -7.37 12.03
N ILE A 16 4.95 -6.26 11.29
CA ILE A 16 3.85 -5.70 10.49
C ILE A 16 4.40 -5.15 9.17
N GLY A 17 3.74 -5.48 8.06
CA GLY A 17 3.99 -4.90 6.75
C GLY A 17 3.14 -3.65 6.52
N THR A 18 3.71 -2.55 6.04
CA THR A 18 2.99 -1.30 5.76
C THR A 18 3.37 -0.71 4.40
N ASP A 19 2.51 0.14 3.83
CA ASP A 19 2.77 0.89 2.60
C ASP A 19 3.89 1.95 2.76
N GLY A 20 4.35 2.18 3.98
CA GLY A 20 5.41 3.11 4.33
C GLY A 20 5.02 4.58 4.36
N ALA A 21 3.73 4.90 4.28
CA ALA A 21 3.26 6.25 4.54
C ALA A 21 3.72 6.73 5.93
N ASN A 22 3.91 8.04 6.10
CA ASN A 22 4.41 8.60 7.37
C ASN A 22 3.50 8.28 8.57
N VAL A 23 2.20 8.13 8.34
CA VAL A 23 1.23 7.67 9.36
C VAL A 23 1.46 6.23 9.82
N MET A 24 2.20 5.43 9.03
CA MET A 24 2.57 4.05 9.35
C MET A 24 3.96 3.96 9.96
N THR A 25 4.93 4.69 9.39
CA THR A 25 6.37 4.56 9.69
C THR A 25 6.93 5.65 10.59
N GLY A 26 6.16 6.71 10.88
CA GLY A 26 6.61 7.85 11.68
C GLY A 26 7.08 7.44 13.08
N CYS A 27 8.20 8.01 13.52
CA CYS A 27 8.88 7.59 14.76
C CYS A 27 8.11 7.89 16.06
N ARG A 28 7.20 8.87 16.06
CA ARG A 28 6.44 9.28 17.26
C ARG A 28 5.00 8.79 17.26
N ASN A 29 4.30 9.02 16.14
CA ASN A 29 2.86 8.79 15.98
C ASN A 29 2.53 7.80 14.85
N GLY A 30 3.54 7.21 14.21
CA GLY A 30 3.33 6.17 13.22
C GLY A 30 2.73 4.91 13.85
N LEU A 31 1.96 4.15 13.08
CA LEU A 31 1.32 2.91 13.53
C LEU A 31 2.32 1.96 14.23
N VAL A 32 3.49 1.73 13.65
CA VAL A 32 4.50 0.82 14.23
C VAL A 32 4.99 1.34 15.58
N ALA A 33 5.28 2.65 15.69
CA ALA A 33 5.71 3.27 16.93
C ALA A 33 4.63 3.20 18.02
N ARG A 34 3.37 3.33 17.64
CA ARG A 34 2.22 3.19 18.56
C ARG A 34 2.05 1.75 19.02
N LEU A 35 2.09 0.78 18.10
CA LEU A 35 1.99 -0.65 18.46
C LEU A 35 3.12 -1.09 19.39
N ARG A 36 4.35 -0.62 19.17
CA ARG A 36 5.49 -0.87 20.08
C ARG A 36 5.21 -0.37 21.50
N ARG A 37 4.60 0.82 21.62
CA ARG A 37 4.28 1.44 22.91
C ARG A 37 3.07 0.79 23.58
N ASP A 38 1.97 0.67 22.85
CA ASP A 38 0.67 0.23 23.37
C ASP A 38 0.67 -1.27 23.70
N LEU A 39 1.53 -2.07 23.06
CA LEU A 39 1.70 -3.50 23.32
C LEU A 39 2.98 -3.83 24.12
N GLU A 40 3.74 -2.82 24.55
CA GLU A 40 5.02 -2.98 25.28
C GLU A 40 6.02 -3.91 24.57
N LYS A 41 6.12 -3.80 23.24
CA LYS A 41 6.93 -4.66 22.35
C LYS A 41 7.96 -3.86 21.57
N PRO A 42 9.09 -3.44 22.18
CA PRO A 42 10.12 -2.67 21.48
C PRO A 42 10.74 -3.43 20.28
N GLU A 43 10.71 -4.76 20.29
CA GLU A 43 11.23 -5.65 19.25
C GLU A 43 10.28 -5.86 18.05
N LEU A 44 9.08 -5.28 18.07
CA LEU A 44 8.14 -5.40 16.95
C LEU A 44 8.73 -4.79 15.68
N GLU A 45 8.84 -5.55 14.60
CA GLU A 45 9.43 -5.07 13.35
C GLU A 45 8.42 -4.44 12.39
N GLY A 46 8.73 -3.23 11.91
CA GLY A 46 7.96 -2.54 10.89
C GLY A 46 8.61 -2.72 9.53
N ILE A 47 8.00 -3.50 8.64
CA ILE A 47 8.50 -3.77 7.30
C ILE A 47 7.76 -2.88 6.31
N HIS A 48 8.49 -2.05 5.57
CA HIS A 48 7.93 -1.29 4.45
C HIS A 48 7.83 -2.21 3.22
N CYS A 49 6.66 -2.22 2.59
CA CYS A 49 6.41 -2.95 1.35
C CYS A 49 7.45 -2.64 0.27
N THR A 50 8.28 -3.65 -0.06
CA THR A 50 9.33 -3.54 -1.08
C THR A 50 8.76 -3.18 -2.45
N ALA A 51 7.59 -3.71 -2.81
CA ALA A 51 6.94 -3.38 -4.08
C ALA A 51 6.63 -1.88 -4.18
N HIS A 52 6.08 -1.28 -3.12
CA HIS A 52 5.82 0.15 -3.08
C HIS A 52 7.10 0.98 -3.10
N LYS A 53 8.17 0.54 -2.40
CA LYS A 53 9.48 1.21 -2.47
C LYS A 53 10.07 1.22 -3.87
N ILE A 54 9.98 0.09 -4.59
CA ILE A 54 10.47 -0.02 -5.97
C ILE A 54 9.64 0.88 -6.89
N GLU A 55 8.32 0.90 -6.72
CA GLU A 55 7.43 1.76 -7.50
C GLU A 55 7.74 3.25 -7.30
N LEU A 56 7.95 3.70 -6.06
CA LEU A 56 8.38 5.07 -5.76
C LEU A 56 9.77 5.37 -6.35
N ALA A 57 10.74 4.46 -6.22
CA ALA A 57 12.08 4.64 -6.78
C ALA A 57 12.04 4.75 -8.32
N TYR A 58 11.24 3.92 -8.98
CA TYR A 58 11.00 4.01 -10.41
C TYR A 58 10.39 5.36 -10.78
N LYS A 59 9.31 5.76 -10.11
CA LYS A 59 8.65 7.05 -10.34
C LYS A 59 9.62 8.21 -10.19
N ASP A 60 10.45 8.20 -9.15
CA ASP A 60 11.43 9.26 -8.90
C ASP A 60 12.53 9.29 -9.97
N ALA A 61 13.02 8.12 -10.41
CA ALA A 61 14.04 8.02 -11.44
C ALA A 61 13.57 8.53 -12.81
N VAL A 62 12.28 8.38 -13.13
CA VAL A 62 11.73 8.76 -14.44
C VAL A 62 10.97 10.09 -14.45
N LYS A 63 10.81 10.75 -13.29
CA LYS A 63 9.96 11.95 -13.15
C LYS A 63 10.34 13.09 -14.11
N ASP A 64 11.63 13.24 -14.38
CA ASP A 64 12.19 14.30 -15.21
C ASP A 64 12.49 13.82 -16.65
N VAL A 65 12.12 12.58 -17.00
CA VAL A 65 12.33 12.02 -18.34
C VAL A 65 11.07 12.27 -19.19
N PRO A 66 11.11 13.20 -20.17
CA PRO A 66 9.90 13.58 -20.92
C PRO A 66 9.28 12.42 -21.70
N LEU A 67 10.12 11.49 -22.19
CA LEU A 67 9.65 10.30 -22.88
C LEU A 67 8.86 9.37 -21.95
N ALA A 68 9.31 9.17 -20.71
CA ALA A 68 8.60 8.34 -19.74
C ALA A 68 7.22 8.91 -19.42
N LYS A 69 7.09 10.24 -19.33
CA LYS A 69 5.79 10.90 -19.18
C LYS A 69 4.87 10.65 -20.37
N LYS A 70 5.38 10.74 -21.61
CA LYS A 70 4.60 10.46 -22.82
C LYS A 70 4.13 9.00 -22.88
N VAL A 71 5.02 8.06 -22.59
CA VAL A 71 4.69 6.62 -22.58
C VAL A 71 3.64 6.32 -21.50
N ASN A 72 3.79 6.84 -20.28
CA ASN A 72 2.80 6.66 -19.22
C ASN A 72 1.43 7.22 -19.60
N LEU A 73 1.37 8.39 -20.23
CA LEU A 73 0.11 8.96 -20.71
C LEU A 73 -0.51 8.11 -21.81
N LEU A 74 0.28 7.63 -22.78
CA LEU A 74 -0.21 6.74 -23.83
C LEU A 74 -0.77 5.44 -23.25
N LEU A 75 -0.06 4.80 -22.32
CA LEU A 75 -0.52 3.58 -21.65
C LEU A 75 -1.82 3.84 -20.87
N LEU A 76 -1.92 4.96 -20.15
CA LEU A 76 -3.14 5.34 -19.45
C LEU A 76 -4.30 5.59 -20.41
N SER A 77 -4.07 6.27 -21.55
CA SER A 77 -5.09 6.48 -22.57
C SER A 77 -5.59 5.18 -23.18
N ILE A 78 -4.70 4.21 -23.46
CA ILE A 78 -5.08 2.89 -23.94
C ILE A 78 -5.91 2.15 -22.89
N TYR A 79 -5.46 2.15 -21.63
CA TYR A 79 -6.19 1.52 -20.54
C TYR A 79 -7.61 2.08 -20.39
N LEU A 80 -7.74 3.42 -20.32
CA LEU A 80 -9.04 4.09 -20.19
C LEU A 80 -9.94 3.84 -21.39
N PHE A 81 -9.38 3.86 -22.61
CA PHE A 81 -10.12 3.52 -23.82
C PHE A 81 -10.78 2.15 -23.68
N TYR A 82 -10.02 1.09 -23.36
CA TYR A 82 -10.56 -0.26 -23.20
C TYR A 82 -11.46 -0.44 -21.97
N GLU A 83 -11.22 0.27 -20.87
CA GLU A 83 -12.08 0.25 -19.69
C GLU A 83 -13.49 0.77 -20.03
N GLU A 84 -13.58 1.86 -20.80
CA GLU A 84 -14.85 2.43 -21.26
C GLU A 84 -15.63 1.43 -22.15
N PHE A 85 -14.95 0.71 -23.05
CA PHE A 85 -15.60 -0.34 -23.87
C PHE A 85 -16.10 -1.52 -23.04
N SER A 86 -15.35 -1.92 -22.00
CA SER A 86 -15.77 -3.03 -21.12
C SER A 86 -17.04 -2.72 -20.33
N GLN A 87 -17.29 -1.45 -20.03
CA GLN A 87 -18.51 -1.01 -19.37
C GLN A 87 -19.68 -0.89 -20.35
N GLN A 88 -19.42 -0.56 -21.62
CA GLN A 88 -20.44 -0.51 -22.67
C GLN A 88 -21.00 -1.90 -23.00
N GLU A 89 -20.16 -2.92 -23.12
CA GLU A 89 -20.62 -4.32 -23.31
C GLU A 89 -21.52 -4.79 -22.15
N HIS A 90 -21.23 -4.35 -20.93
CA HIS A 90 -22.02 -4.72 -19.74
C HIS A 90 -23.40 -4.04 -19.69
N VAL A 91 -23.55 -2.84 -20.28
CA VAL A 91 -24.82 -2.11 -20.38
C VAL A 91 -25.69 -2.66 -21.52
N GLU A 92 -25.08 -3.00 -22.67
CA GLU A 92 -25.79 -3.62 -23.78
C GLU A 92 -26.22 -5.06 -23.49
N ALA A 93 -25.45 -5.82 -22.71
CA ALA A 93 -25.85 -7.18 -22.28
C ALA A 93 -26.94 -7.21 -21.20
N CYS A 94 -27.22 -6.07 -20.55
CA CYS A 94 -28.23 -5.95 -19.50
C CYS A 94 -29.50 -5.20 -19.97
N SER A 95 -29.60 -4.90 -21.28
CA SER A 95 -30.74 -4.28 -21.97
C SER A 95 -31.50 -5.30 -22.80
#